data_AF-A0A7C8EKT4-F1
#
_entry.id   AF-A0A7C8EKT4-F1
#
_cell.length_a   1.000
_cell.length_b   1.000
_cell.length_c   1.000
_cell.angle_alpha   90.00
_cell.angle_beta   90.00
_cell.angle_gamma   90.00
#
_symmetry.space_group_name_H-M   'P 1'
#
loop_
_entity.id
_entity.type
_entity.pdbx_description
1 polymer ?
#
loop_
_entity_poly.entity_id
_entity_poly.type
_entity_poly.pdbx_seq_one_letter_code
_entity_poly.pdbx_strand_id
1 'polypeptide(L)'
;MKLPKLIVAILLGVSINMAAITGFAPSVGEVFSQTLDSPMPSFENQYDTDHFVLKWTNRSGNSSDNIKDPQIIKETAGYLEQAWTKYTELFGRKPYTAPGRDKIEVVFRNIDCFGVADPPDGPIQFDSKAWVHNKGIRQPTSAHELFHRLQYAYGYKTRWMPKKPYQWFTEGTAAWS
;
A
#
# COMPACT_ATOMS: atom_id res chain seq x y z
N MET A 1 58.27 -6.40 -18.91
CA MET A 1 57.49 -7.58 -19.35
C MET A 1 56.45 -7.92 -18.27
N LYS A 2 55.21 -8.22 -18.71
CA LYS A 2 54.00 -8.68 -17.96
C LYS A 2 54.32 -9.90 -17.06
N LEU A 3 53.62 -10.31 -15.98
CA LEU A 3 52.45 -9.94 -15.15
C LEU A 3 52.63 -10.72 -13.79
N PRO A 4 51.86 -10.49 -12.69
CA PRO A 4 50.74 -11.41 -12.42
C PRO A 4 49.52 -10.81 -11.69
N LYS A 5 48.41 -11.56 -11.76
CA LYS A 5 47.09 -11.36 -11.12
C LYS A 5 47.13 -11.75 -9.64
N LEU A 6 46.44 -11.03 -8.74
CA LEU A 6 45.51 -11.55 -7.70
C LEU A 6 45.17 -10.48 -6.62
N ILE A 7 43.86 -10.20 -6.49
CA ILE A 7 43.06 -10.08 -5.24
C ILE A 7 43.31 -8.88 -4.27
N VAL A 8 42.16 -8.35 -3.81
CA VAL A 8 41.86 -7.63 -2.56
C VAL A 8 41.66 -6.11 -2.71
N ALA A 9 40.38 -5.68 -2.71
CA ALA A 9 39.81 -4.80 -1.66
C ALA A 9 38.52 -4.13 -2.16
N ILE A 10 37.42 -4.89 -2.04
CA ILE A 10 36.11 -4.32 -1.71
C ILE A 10 36.29 -3.64 -0.35
N LEU A 11 36.32 -2.30 -0.34
CA LEU A 11 36.18 -1.43 0.83
C LEU A 11 36.09 0.03 0.34
N LEU A 12 35.01 0.36 -0.38
CA LEU A 12 34.52 1.74 -0.40
C LEU A 12 33.67 1.93 0.86
N GLY A 13 34.39 2.03 1.99
CA GLY A 13 33.86 2.38 3.29
C GLY A 13 34.37 3.77 3.69
N VAL A 14 33.42 4.67 3.89
CA VAL A 14 33.45 5.77 4.87
C VAL A 14 34.50 6.86 4.69
N SER A 15 34.06 8.07 4.31
CA SER A 15 34.26 9.32 5.07
C SER A 15 33.84 10.53 4.21
N ILE A 16 33.71 11.70 4.87
CA ILE A 16 33.29 13.04 4.37
C ILE A 16 31.76 13.23 4.46
N ASN A 17 31.18 14.08 5.33
CA ASN A 17 31.72 15.09 6.23
C ASN A 17 30.64 15.44 7.27
N MET A 18 31.02 15.49 8.54
CA MET A 18 30.38 16.37 9.52
C MET A 18 31.08 17.72 9.43
N ALA A 19 30.35 18.81 9.18
CA ALA A 19 30.78 20.17 9.53
C ALA A 19 29.60 21.15 9.60
N ALA A 20 29.44 21.76 10.80
CA ALA A 20 28.88 23.08 11.14
C ALA A 20 27.39 23.36 10.78
N ILE A 21 26.43 23.49 11.71
CA ILE A 21 26.24 24.52 12.76
C ILE A 21 26.44 25.95 12.25
N THR A 22 25.34 26.67 11.96
CA THR A 22 24.91 27.96 12.58
C THR A 22 23.77 28.61 11.77
N GLY A 23 22.75 29.13 12.45
CA GLY A 23 22.06 30.37 12.03
C GLY A 23 20.72 30.25 11.28
N PHE A 24 19.63 30.41 12.04
CA PHE A 24 18.34 30.99 11.64
C PHE A 24 17.94 31.06 10.15
N ALA A 25 16.96 30.24 9.77
CA ALA A 25 15.69 30.70 9.18
C ALA A 25 14.63 29.59 9.36
N PRO A 26 13.44 29.90 9.93
CA PRO A 26 12.31 28.99 9.88
C PRO A 26 11.60 29.22 8.55
N SER A 27 11.55 28.23 7.66
CA SER A 27 10.67 28.34 6.50
C SER A 27 10.17 26.97 6.07
N VAL A 28 8.88 26.77 6.36
CA VAL A 28 7.93 25.88 5.69
C VAL A 28 8.35 24.40 5.74
N GLY A 29 7.93 23.59 6.71
CA GLY A 29 6.54 23.50 7.09
C GLY A 29 5.64 23.09 5.92
N GLU A 30 6.15 22.35 4.92
CA GLU A 30 5.28 21.53 4.08
C GLU A 30 4.83 20.33 4.89
N VAL A 31 3.82 20.60 5.71
CA VAL A 31 2.88 19.60 6.18
C VAL A 31 2.25 19.02 4.92
N PHE A 32 2.74 17.88 4.42
CA PHE A 32 1.91 16.99 3.61
C PHE A 32 0.85 16.40 4.54
N SER A 33 -0.12 17.24 4.91
CA SER A 33 -1.43 16.77 5.32
C SER A 33 -2.12 16.41 4.01
N GLN A 34 -1.79 15.23 3.48
CA GLN A 34 -2.61 14.64 2.44
C GLN A 34 -3.95 14.33 3.09
N THR A 35 -4.88 15.26 2.89
CA THR A 35 -6.27 15.20 3.28
C THR A 35 -6.89 13.93 2.70
N LEU A 36 -7.03 12.89 3.54
CA LEU A 36 -8.05 11.85 3.34
C LEU A 36 -9.49 12.41 3.50
N ASP A 37 -9.63 13.74 3.72
CA ASP A 37 -10.85 14.48 4.02
C ASP A 37 -11.84 14.67 2.85
N SER A 38 -11.61 14.05 1.69
CA SER A 38 -12.73 13.90 0.76
C SER A 38 -13.77 12.96 1.40
N PRO A 39 -15.06 13.34 1.46
CA PRO A 39 -16.07 12.47 2.07
C PRO A 39 -16.15 11.14 1.32
N MET A 40 -16.16 10.03 2.07
CA MET A 40 -16.35 8.69 1.50
C MET A 40 -17.66 8.68 0.69
N PRO A 41 -17.64 8.28 -0.60
CA PRO A 41 -18.87 8.18 -1.38
C PRO A 41 -19.76 7.06 -0.83
N SER A 42 -21.06 7.12 -1.12
CA SER A 42 -21.95 5.98 -0.90
C SER A 42 -21.62 4.87 -1.90
N PHE A 43 -21.49 3.63 -1.42
CA PHE A 43 -21.28 2.47 -2.29
C PHE A 43 -22.59 1.70 -2.48
N GLU A 44 -23.14 1.73 -3.70
CA GLU A 44 -24.32 0.94 -4.04
C GLU A 44 -24.01 -0.46 -4.60
N ASN A 45 -22.75 -0.71 -4.99
CA ASN A 45 -22.33 -1.99 -5.52
C ASN A 45 -21.40 -2.71 -4.55
N GLN A 46 -21.54 -4.03 -4.50
CA GLN A 46 -20.72 -4.91 -3.68
C GLN A 46 -20.42 -6.21 -4.43
N TYR A 47 -19.22 -6.75 -4.22
CA TYR A 47 -18.81 -8.07 -4.70
C TYR A 47 -18.06 -8.81 -3.60
N ASP A 48 -18.54 -9.99 -3.26
CA ASP A 48 -18.01 -10.81 -2.17
C ASP A 48 -17.17 -11.95 -2.71
N THR A 49 -16.04 -12.21 -2.05
CA THR A 49 -15.24 -13.42 -2.21
C THR A 49 -15.15 -14.15 -0.87
N ASP A 50 -14.30 -15.16 -0.77
CA ASP A 50 -14.10 -15.89 0.49
C ASP A 50 -13.49 -14.98 1.57
N HIS A 51 -12.53 -14.12 1.20
CA HIS A 51 -11.77 -13.31 2.16
C HIS A 51 -12.04 -11.80 2.07
N PHE A 52 -12.74 -11.33 1.03
CA PHE A 52 -12.91 -9.90 0.76
C PHE A 52 -14.37 -9.51 0.49
N VAL A 53 -14.69 -8.26 0.83
CA VAL A 53 -15.91 -7.56 0.42
C VAL A 53 -15.50 -6.30 -0.33
N LEU A 54 -15.66 -6.28 -1.65
CA LEU A 54 -15.28 -5.17 -2.50
C LEU A 54 -16.48 -4.25 -2.75
N LYS A 55 -16.34 -2.95 -2.50
CA LYS A 55 -17.42 -1.95 -2.59
C LYS A 55 -17.04 -0.79 -3.50
N TRP A 56 -17.94 -0.40 -4.40
CA TRP A 56 -17.71 0.72 -5.32
C TRP A 56 -19.02 1.41 -5.71
N THR A 57 -18.88 2.58 -6.33
CA THR A 57 -19.99 3.32 -6.94
C THR A 57 -19.75 3.51 -8.42
N ASN A 58 -20.82 3.63 -9.20
CA ASN A 58 -20.80 4.03 -10.60
C ASN A 58 -21.61 5.30 -10.88
N ARG A 59 -22.11 5.96 -9.82
CA ARG A 59 -23.06 7.08 -9.90
C ARG A 59 -22.82 8.20 -8.85
N SER A 60 -21.63 8.28 -8.26
CA SER A 60 -21.21 9.44 -7.46
C SER A 60 -21.29 10.73 -8.29
N GLY A 61 -21.65 11.83 -7.63
CA GLY A 61 -21.59 13.17 -8.22
C GLY A 61 -20.17 13.60 -8.60
N ASN A 62 -19.16 13.05 -7.91
CA ASN A 62 -17.77 13.12 -8.35
C ASN A 62 -17.47 11.95 -9.29
N SER A 63 -17.30 12.26 -10.59
CA SER A 63 -17.06 11.24 -11.61
C SER A 63 -15.78 10.43 -11.41
N SER A 64 -14.81 10.93 -10.63
CA SER A 64 -13.56 10.23 -10.37
C SER A 64 -13.73 9.04 -9.41
N ASP A 65 -14.83 8.99 -8.65
CA ASP A 65 -15.19 7.84 -7.80
C ASP A 65 -15.78 6.67 -8.61
N ASN A 66 -16.22 6.94 -9.84
CA ASN A 66 -17.11 6.03 -10.56
C ASN A 66 -16.37 4.94 -11.33
N ILE A 67 -16.61 3.68 -10.96
CA ILE A 67 -16.18 2.50 -11.71
C ILE A 67 -17.40 1.88 -12.40
N LYS A 68 -17.55 2.14 -13.71
CA LYS A 68 -18.69 1.65 -14.50
C LYS A 68 -18.57 0.17 -14.90
N ASP A 69 -17.35 -0.29 -15.14
CA ASP A 69 -17.09 -1.67 -15.55
C ASP A 69 -16.85 -2.56 -14.31
N PRO A 70 -17.80 -3.43 -13.94
CA PRO A 70 -17.64 -4.32 -12.79
C PRO A 70 -16.54 -5.38 -12.98
N GLN A 71 -16.05 -5.61 -14.22
CA GLN A 71 -14.94 -6.54 -14.43
C GLN A 71 -13.64 -6.06 -13.78
N ILE A 72 -13.45 -4.74 -13.68
CA ILE A 72 -12.30 -4.16 -12.95
C ILE A 72 -12.29 -4.64 -11.49
N ILE A 73 -13.47 -4.70 -10.86
CA ILE A 73 -13.62 -5.15 -9.48
C ILE A 73 -13.37 -6.66 -9.37
N LYS A 74 -13.93 -7.44 -10.29
CA LYS A 74 -13.76 -8.90 -10.32
C LYS A 74 -12.31 -9.32 -10.58
N GLU A 75 -11.63 -8.66 -11.50
CA GLU A 75 -10.18 -8.85 -11.73
C GLU A 75 -9.39 -8.56 -10.45
N THR A 76 -9.69 -7.44 -9.79
CA THR A 76 -9.02 -7.04 -8.53
C THR A 76 -9.26 -8.05 -7.41
N ALA A 77 -10.49 -8.53 -7.28
CA ALA A 77 -10.84 -9.58 -6.32
C ALA A 77 -10.00 -10.86 -6.56
N GLY A 78 -9.84 -11.25 -7.83
CA GLY A 78 -8.99 -12.37 -8.21
C GLY A 78 -7.52 -12.18 -7.83
N TYR A 79 -6.97 -10.97 -7.98
CA TYR A 79 -5.59 -10.68 -7.55
C TYR A 79 -5.42 -10.75 -6.03
N LEU A 80 -6.39 -10.22 -5.27
CA LEU A 80 -6.39 -10.26 -3.81
C LEU A 80 -6.48 -11.70 -3.28
N GLU A 81 -7.34 -12.54 -3.85
CA GLU A 81 -7.46 -13.95 -3.44
C GLU A 81 -6.20 -14.76 -3.76
N GLN A 82 -5.57 -14.51 -4.90
CA GLN A 82 -4.28 -15.12 -5.26
C GLN A 82 -3.18 -14.70 -4.28
N ALA A 83 -3.08 -13.42 -3.97
CA ALA A 83 -2.10 -12.90 -3.00
C ALA A 83 -2.36 -13.44 -1.59
N TRP A 84 -3.62 -13.49 -1.15
CA TRP A 84 -4.02 -14.07 0.13
C TRP A 84 -3.55 -15.50 0.28
N THR A 85 -3.82 -16.34 -0.73
CA THR A 85 -3.43 -17.74 -0.76
C THR A 85 -1.92 -17.88 -0.67
N LYS A 86 -1.19 -17.17 -1.55
CA LYS A 86 0.27 -17.18 -1.59
C LYS A 86 0.89 -16.73 -0.27
N TYR A 87 0.37 -15.67 0.35
CA TYR A 87 0.88 -15.18 1.63
C TYR A 87 0.59 -16.15 2.78
N THR A 88 -0.60 -16.72 2.81
CA THR A 88 -0.97 -17.69 3.85
C THR A 88 -0.09 -18.94 3.76
N GLU A 89 0.18 -19.44 2.56
CA GLU A 89 1.05 -20.60 2.32
C GLU A 89 2.51 -20.31 2.69
N LEU A 90 3.08 -19.20 2.22
CA LEU A 90 4.50 -18.89 2.40
C LEU A 90 4.85 -18.46 3.83
N PHE A 91 3.96 -17.72 4.48
CA PHE A 91 4.22 -17.17 5.82
C PHE A 91 3.54 -17.96 6.93
N GLY A 92 2.70 -18.97 6.62
CA GLY A 92 1.99 -19.77 7.63
C GLY A 92 0.98 -18.95 8.45
N ARG A 93 0.62 -17.75 7.98
CA ARG A 93 -0.31 -16.84 8.68
C ARG A 93 -1.16 -16.08 7.68
N LYS A 94 -2.45 -15.99 7.98
CA LYS A 94 -3.42 -15.23 7.21
C LYS A 94 -3.18 -13.72 7.38
N PRO A 95 -3.38 -12.91 6.32
CA PRO A 95 -3.47 -11.46 6.47
C PRO A 95 -4.51 -11.05 7.53
N TYR A 96 -4.27 -9.93 8.20
CA TYR A 96 -5.09 -9.46 9.31
C TYR A 96 -6.50 -9.06 8.88
N THR A 97 -7.49 -9.57 9.60
CA THR A 97 -8.89 -9.12 9.55
C THR A 97 -9.26 -8.46 10.88
N ALA A 98 -10.02 -7.37 10.81
CA ALA A 98 -10.45 -6.62 12.00
C ALA A 98 -11.27 -7.48 12.97
N PRO A 99 -11.25 -7.22 14.29
CA PRO A 99 -12.01 -7.99 15.26
C PRO A 99 -13.51 -7.93 14.97
N GLY A 100 -14.19 -9.09 15.02
CA GLY A 100 -15.62 -9.20 14.72
C GLY A 100 -15.97 -9.10 13.23
N ARG A 101 -14.97 -9.17 12.34
CA ARG A 101 -15.15 -9.26 10.89
C ARG A 101 -14.57 -10.58 10.39
N ASP A 102 -15.27 -11.20 9.45
CA ASP A 102 -14.80 -12.44 8.80
C ASP A 102 -14.04 -12.16 7.50
N LYS A 103 -14.24 -10.98 6.90
CA LYS A 103 -13.67 -10.57 5.61
C LYS A 103 -13.06 -9.16 5.70
N ILE A 104 -12.04 -8.91 4.87
CA ILE A 104 -11.44 -7.60 4.71
C ILE A 104 -12.31 -6.77 3.76
N GLU A 105 -12.68 -5.57 4.17
CA GLU A 105 -13.37 -4.62 3.29
C GLU A 105 -12.37 -3.94 2.35
N VAL A 106 -12.73 -3.84 1.08
CA VAL A 106 -11.98 -3.13 0.04
C VAL A 106 -12.91 -2.11 -0.59
N VAL A 107 -12.51 -0.84 -0.64
CA VAL A 107 -13.31 0.24 -1.19
C VAL A 107 -12.57 0.95 -2.33
N PHE A 108 -13.33 1.37 -3.34
CA PHE A 108 -12.82 2.12 -4.48
C PHE A 108 -13.38 3.53 -4.45
N ARG A 109 -12.50 4.52 -4.33
CA ARG A 109 -12.86 5.94 -4.27
C ARG A 109 -11.69 6.79 -4.73
N ASN A 110 -11.94 8.04 -5.10
CA ASN A 110 -10.90 8.97 -5.51
C ASN A 110 -10.04 9.35 -4.29
N ILE A 111 -8.76 8.97 -4.32
CA ILE A 111 -7.75 9.25 -3.28
C ILE A 111 -6.43 9.66 -3.93
N ASP A 112 -5.56 10.35 -3.17
CA ASP A 112 -4.33 10.94 -3.70
C ASP A 112 -3.13 9.96 -3.77
N CYS A 113 -3.38 8.65 -3.69
CA CYS A 113 -2.40 7.57 -3.80
C CYS A 113 -3.01 6.37 -4.54
N PHE A 114 -2.24 5.37 -4.98
CA PHE A 114 -2.84 4.21 -5.65
C PHE A 114 -3.59 3.27 -4.71
N GLY A 115 -3.09 3.13 -3.48
CA GLY A 115 -3.63 2.25 -2.46
C GLY A 115 -3.27 2.75 -1.07
N VAL A 116 -4.08 2.37 -0.08
CA VAL A 116 -3.77 2.52 1.34
C VAL A 116 -4.52 1.48 2.17
N ALA A 117 -3.81 0.87 3.12
CA ALA A 117 -4.37 -0.09 4.08
C ALA A 117 -4.16 0.34 5.53
N ASP A 118 -4.62 1.53 5.94
CA ASP A 118 -4.30 2.15 7.25
C ASP A 118 -5.53 2.59 8.07
N PRO A 119 -5.46 2.61 9.43
CA PRO A 119 -4.85 1.63 10.36
C PRO A 119 -5.76 0.41 10.54
N PRO A 120 -5.34 -0.65 11.26
CA PRO A 120 -5.51 -2.05 10.84
C PRO A 120 -6.96 -2.54 10.73
N ASP A 121 -7.93 -1.79 11.26
CA ASP A 121 -9.34 -2.15 11.27
C ASP A 121 -10.15 -1.47 10.15
N GLY A 122 -9.59 -0.45 9.47
CA GLY A 122 -10.20 0.20 8.32
C GLY A 122 -10.19 -0.68 7.07
N PRO A 123 -10.84 -0.25 5.97
CA PRO A 123 -10.79 -0.97 4.69
C PRO A 123 -9.42 -0.81 3.99
N ILE A 124 -9.12 -1.67 3.02
CA ILE A 124 -8.15 -1.34 1.97
C ILE A 124 -8.84 -0.37 1.01
N GLN A 125 -8.18 0.74 0.68
CA GLN A 125 -8.72 1.74 -0.24
C GLN A 125 -7.86 1.77 -1.50
N PHE A 126 -8.49 1.75 -2.67
CA PHE A 126 -7.82 1.92 -3.96
C PHE A 126 -8.36 3.14 -4.69
N ASP A 127 -7.48 3.87 -5.38
CA ASP A 127 -7.89 5.01 -6.19
C ASP A 127 -8.71 4.56 -7.39
N SER A 128 -10.00 4.88 -7.39
CA SER A 128 -10.94 4.47 -8.42
C SER A 128 -10.55 5.00 -9.81
N LYS A 129 -10.04 6.23 -9.88
CA LYS A 129 -9.66 6.86 -11.16
C LYS A 129 -8.45 6.15 -11.78
N ALA A 130 -7.40 5.93 -11.00
CA ALA A 130 -6.22 5.19 -11.42
C ALA A 130 -6.56 3.73 -11.73
N TRP A 131 -7.45 3.09 -10.96
CA TRP A 131 -7.88 1.72 -11.24
C TRP A 131 -8.55 1.59 -12.60
N VAL A 132 -9.37 2.56 -12.98
CA VAL A 132 -10.02 2.59 -14.31
C VAL A 132 -9.00 2.78 -15.42
N HIS A 133 -8.08 3.74 -15.27
CA HIS A 133 -7.19 4.12 -16.37
C HIS A 133 -5.92 3.27 -16.51
N ASN A 134 -5.44 2.67 -15.42
CA ASN A 134 -4.13 2.02 -15.38
C ASN A 134 -4.28 0.54 -15.01
N LYS A 135 -4.54 -0.33 -16.00
CA LYS A 135 -4.65 -1.78 -15.73
C LYS A 135 -3.39 -2.37 -15.09
N GLY A 136 -2.21 -1.88 -15.46
CA GLY A 136 -0.92 -2.40 -14.99
C GLY A 136 -0.66 -2.23 -13.49
N ILE A 137 -1.34 -1.31 -12.80
CA ILE A 137 -1.12 -1.09 -11.36
C ILE A 137 -1.98 -1.99 -10.47
N ARG A 138 -3.06 -2.58 -11.01
CA ARG A 138 -4.09 -3.24 -10.20
C ARG A 138 -3.53 -4.42 -9.42
N GLN A 139 -2.83 -5.33 -10.09
CA GLN A 139 -2.23 -6.51 -9.46
C GLN A 139 -1.14 -6.15 -8.45
N PRO A 140 -0.07 -5.40 -8.80
CA PRO A 140 1.00 -5.10 -7.86
C PRO A 140 0.51 -4.29 -6.66
N THR A 141 -0.38 -3.32 -6.86
CA THR A 141 -0.93 -2.52 -5.75
C THR A 141 -1.84 -3.36 -4.85
N SER A 142 -2.61 -4.30 -5.41
CA SER A 142 -3.42 -5.23 -4.60
C SER A 142 -2.57 -6.11 -3.70
N ALA A 143 -1.45 -6.63 -4.24
CA ALA A 143 -0.48 -7.41 -3.50
C ALA A 143 0.16 -6.56 -2.38
N HIS A 144 0.67 -5.37 -2.73
CA HIS A 144 1.28 -4.41 -1.81
C HIS A 144 0.38 -4.08 -0.61
N GLU A 145 -0.86 -3.64 -0.86
CA GLU A 145 -1.78 -3.25 0.23
C GLU A 145 -2.23 -4.44 1.09
N LEU A 146 -2.37 -5.63 0.50
CA LEU A 146 -2.67 -6.84 1.26
C LEU A 146 -1.46 -7.27 2.10
N PHE A 147 -0.24 -7.03 1.64
CA PHE A 147 0.96 -7.35 2.41
C PHE A 147 1.04 -6.52 3.70
N HIS A 148 0.56 -5.27 3.70
CA HIS A 148 0.41 -4.51 4.96
C HIS A 148 -0.50 -5.21 5.97
N ARG A 149 -1.58 -5.87 5.51
CA ARG A 149 -2.43 -6.69 6.40
C ARG A 149 -1.69 -7.89 6.95
N LEU A 150 -0.77 -8.49 6.19
CA LEU A 150 0.10 -9.54 6.70
C LEU A 150 1.06 -9.00 7.78
N GLN A 151 1.67 -7.83 7.56
CA GLN A 151 2.49 -7.16 8.58
C GLN A 151 1.70 -6.92 9.89
N TYR A 152 0.44 -6.49 9.78
CA TYR A 152 -0.45 -6.33 10.93
C TYR A 152 -0.75 -7.64 11.66
N ALA A 153 -0.90 -8.74 10.93
CA ALA A 153 -1.09 -10.06 11.54
C ALA A 153 0.11 -10.40 12.44
N TYR A 154 1.32 -10.02 12.04
CA TYR A 154 2.56 -10.17 12.82
C TYR A 154 2.78 -9.12 13.90
N GLY A 155 1.81 -8.24 14.15
CA GLY A 155 1.86 -7.26 15.24
C GLY A 155 2.45 -5.91 14.87
N TYR A 156 2.81 -5.67 13.60
CA TYR A 156 3.32 -4.39 13.12
C TYR A 156 2.20 -3.36 12.90
N LYS A 157 1.42 -3.05 13.94
CA LYS A 157 0.27 -2.11 13.89
C LYS A 157 0.71 -0.63 13.83
N THR A 158 1.61 -0.31 12.91
CA THR A 158 2.05 1.07 12.65
C THR A 158 1.14 1.72 11.60
N ARG A 159 0.95 3.04 11.69
CA ARG A 159 0.20 3.82 10.68
C ARG A 159 0.96 3.90 9.35
N TRP A 160 0.29 4.30 8.26
CA TRP A 160 0.79 4.40 6.86
C TRP A 160 2.08 5.20 6.68
N MET A 161 2.42 6.05 7.65
CA MET A 161 3.69 6.78 7.69
C MET A 161 4.42 6.52 9.01
N PRO A 162 5.01 5.34 9.20
CA PRO A 162 5.79 5.13 10.39
C PRO A 162 7.02 6.04 10.35
N LYS A 163 7.32 6.71 11.47
CA LYS A 163 8.54 7.50 11.57
C LYS A 163 9.76 6.61 11.27
N LYS A 164 10.78 7.17 10.62
CA LYS A 164 12.08 6.50 10.47
C LYS A 164 12.53 5.95 11.84
N PRO A 165 13.00 4.69 11.92
CA PRO A 165 13.52 3.88 10.82
C PRO A 165 12.55 2.87 10.20
N TYR A 166 11.26 2.79 10.57
CA TYR A 166 10.42 1.63 10.19
C TYR A 166 9.85 1.69 8.76
N GLN A 167 9.87 2.86 8.11
CA GLN A 167 9.30 3.06 6.78
C GLN A 167 9.90 2.16 5.69
N TRP A 168 11.22 1.90 5.72
CA TRP A 168 11.83 1.01 4.73
C TRP A 168 11.32 -0.42 4.88
N PHE A 169 11.03 -0.85 6.12
CA PHE A 169 10.55 -2.20 6.38
C PHE A 169 9.09 -2.32 5.94
N THR A 170 8.22 -1.39 6.33
CA THR A 170 6.79 -1.48 6.01
C THR A 170 6.53 -1.34 4.52
N GLU A 171 7.00 -0.26 3.90
CA GLU A 171 6.74 0.01 2.48
C GLU A 171 7.65 -0.81 1.56
N GLY A 172 8.90 -1.05 1.96
CA GLY A 172 9.84 -1.80 1.14
C GLY A 172 9.52 -3.28 1.05
N THR A 173 9.04 -3.91 2.13
CA THR A 173 8.63 -5.32 2.07
C THR A 173 7.28 -5.50 1.37
N ALA A 174 6.37 -4.52 1.47
CA ALA A 174 5.15 -4.51 0.68
C ALA A 174 5.43 -4.33 -0.83
N ALA A 175 6.37 -3.44 -1.19
CA ALA A 175 6.76 -3.22 -2.58
C ALA A 175 7.52 -4.40 -3.22
N TRP A 176 8.14 -5.26 -2.41
CA TRP A 176 8.77 -6.50 -2.88
C TRP A 176 7.75 -7.59 -3.25
N SER A 177 6.56 -7.55 -2.63
CA SER A 177 5.58 -8.65 -2.66
C SER A 177 4.91 -8.88 -4.01
#